data_AF-I3E6Y9-F1
#
_entry.id   AF-I3E6Y9-F1
#
_cell.length_a   1.000
_cell.length_b   1.000
_cell.length_c   1.000
_cell.angle_alpha   90.00
_cell.angle_beta   90.00
_cell.angle_gamma   90.00
#
_symmetry.space_group_name_H-M   'P 1'
#
loop_
_entity.id
_entity.type
_entity.pdbx_description
1 polymer ?
#
loop_
_entity_poly.entity_id
_entity_poly.type
_entity_poly.pdbx_seq_one_letter_code
_entity_poly.pdbx_strand_id
1 'polypeptide(L)'
;MSYQLGLLDQSPINEGSSAYDALQQTVRLAQKAEEWGYSRFWVSEHHHTEQLAGSSPEVLISYLLARTKSIRIGSGGVMLQHYSPYKVAENFHVLSTLAPGRVDLGIGKAPGGLPLSTKALQFGTINDGKDFEERLIFLRKLIEDSVDKHHPLAGIKATPIPPEKPEIFLLGASPQSAQLAADLGIPFVFALFINGDINVLEEAAHVYRNRYPDGRFIVSVAVVAAPSQKEAEQLAGDQKIFKVHLQSGRKVTVQSLEQAHAFGKQAEEAYKIEEQASNIIAGTH
;
A
#
# COMPACT_ATOMS: atom_id res chain seq x y z
N MET A 1 -1.84 -23.05 14.43
CA MET A 1 -1.54 -22.09 13.35
C MET A 1 -0.89 -20.87 13.98
N SER A 2 0.36 -20.57 13.67
CA SER A 2 0.99 -19.32 14.10
C SER A 2 0.77 -18.27 13.01
N TYR A 3 0.00 -17.22 13.32
CA TYR A 3 -0.09 -16.05 12.44
C TYR A 3 1.13 -15.14 12.68
N GLN A 4 1.65 -14.53 11.62
CA GLN A 4 2.61 -13.42 11.74
C GLN A 4 1.85 -12.11 11.66
N LEU A 5 2.11 -11.20 12.60
CA LEU A 5 1.53 -9.87 12.60
C LEU A 5 2.51 -8.85 12.02
N GLY A 6 1.96 -7.87 11.31
CA GLY A 6 2.65 -6.69 10.82
C GLY A 6 1.81 -5.45 11.05
N LEU A 7 2.41 -4.26 10.96
CA LEU A 7 1.70 -2.99 11.05
C LEU A 7 1.77 -2.24 9.72
N LEU A 8 0.67 -1.58 9.36
CA LEU A 8 0.60 -0.60 8.28
C LEU A 8 0.30 0.76 8.90
N ASP A 9 1.23 1.70 8.78
CA ASP A 9 1.09 3.07 9.27
C ASP A 9 0.87 4.04 8.11
N GLN A 10 -0.12 4.93 8.27
CA GLN A 10 -0.40 5.99 7.31
C GLN A 10 0.21 7.35 7.73
N SER A 11 0.89 7.37 8.87
CA SER A 11 1.42 8.57 9.51
C SER A 11 0.34 9.65 9.72
N PRO A 12 -0.75 9.33 10.45
CA PRO A 12 -1.88 10.24 10.64
C PRO A 12 -1.47 11.49 11.42
N ILE A 13 -1.97 12.64 10.98
CA ILE A 13 -1.80 13.93 11.64
C ILE A 13 -3.01 14.12 12.57
N ASN A 14 -2.78 13.91 13.86
CA ASN A 14 -3.81 14.10 14.88
C ASN A 14 -4.18 15.58 15.05
N GLU A 15 -5.38 15.84 15.55
CA GLU A 15 -5.85 17.19 15.84
C GLU A 15 -4.85 17.94 16.75
N GLY A 16 -4.51 19.18 16.36
CA GLY A 16 -3.53 20.01 17.07
C GLY A 16 -2.06 19.59 16.90
N SER A 17 -1.76 18.55 16.12
CA SER A 17 -0.39 18.09 15.84
C SER A 17 0.11 18.57 14.48
N SER A 18 1.43 18.65 14.32
CA SER A 18 2.07 18.94 13.03
C SER A 18 2.42 17.66 12.25
N ALA A 19 2.70 17.79 10.95
CA ALA A 19 3.26 16.69 10.16
C ALA A 19 4.61 16.18 10.72
N TYR A 20 5.39 17.07 11.35
CA TYR A 20 6.61 16.67 12.05
C TYR A 20 6.29 15.72 13.21
N ASP A 21 5.30 16.06 14.04
CA ASP A 21 4.89 15.23 15.19
C ASP A 21 4.40 13.86 14.74
N ALA A 22 3.60 13.81 13.67
CA ALA A 22 3.12 12.57 13.07
C ALA A 22 4.27 11.66 12.64
N LEU A 23 5.26 12.20 11.91
CA LEU A 23 6.44 11.41 11.50
C LEU A 23 7.28 10.95 12.69
N GLN A 24 7.41 11.75 13.76
CA GLN A 24 8.06 11.31 15.00
C GLN A 24 7.25 10.24 15.74
N GLN A 25 5.92 10.23 15.61
CA GLN A 25 5.06 9.16 16.14
C GLN A 25 5.25 7.87 15.35
N THR A 26 5.31 7.93 14.01
CA THR A 26 5.61 6.79 13.14
C THR A 26 6.95 6.14 13.49
N VAL A 27 7.99 6.94 13.73
CA VAL A 27 9.31 6.43 14.13
C VAL A 27 9.24 5.68 15.47
N ARG A 28 8.56 6.27 16.46
CA ARG A 28 8.35 5.63 17.77
C ARG A 28 7.53 4.34 17.63
N LEU A 29 6.51 4.33 16.79
CA LEU A 29 5.68 3.16 16.54
C LEU A 29 6.48 2.03 15.87
N ALA A 30 7.33 2.34 14.89
CA ALA A 30 8.20 1.34 14.25
C ALA A 30 9.17 0.70 15.25
N GLN A 31 9.76 1.49 16.15
CA GLN A 31 10.62 0.99 17.23
C GLN A 31 9.86 0.10 18.21
N LYS A 32 8.63 0.51 18.59
CA LYS A 32 7.78 -0.31 19.46
C LYS A 32 7.31 -1.59 18.78
N ALA A 33 6.97 -1.54 17.50
CA ALA A 33 6.61 -2.72 16.73
C ALA A 33 7.74 -3.76 16.71
N GLU A 34 8.98 -3.30 16.58
CA GLU A 34 10.17 -4.16 16.72
C GLU A 34 10.30 -4.76 18.12
N GLU A 35 10.18 -3.95 19.17
CA GLU A 35 10.22 -4.41 20.57
C GLU A 35 9.13 -5.44 20.89
N TRP A 36 7.94 -5.28 20.30
CA TRP A 36 6.80 -6.17 20.48
C TRP A 36 6.84 -7.43 19.59
N GLY A 37 7.84 -7.55 18.72
CA GLY A 37 8.04 -8.74 17.88
C GLY A 37 7.15 -8.80 16.64
N TYR A 38 6.65 -7.67 16.14
CA TYR A 38 6.00 -7.64 14.83
C TYR A 38 6.99 -8.01 13.73
N SER A 39 6.51 -8.75 12.73
CA SER A 39 7.35 -9.24 11.63
C SER A 39 7.73 -8.16 10.62
N ARG A 40 6.90 -7.11 10.50
CA ARG A 40 7.06 -6.02 9.53
C ARG A 40 6.35 -4.74 9.96
N PHE A 41 6.85 -3.62 9.48
CA PHE A 41 6.25 -2.30 9.63
C PHE A 41 6.25 -1.58 8.27
N TRP A 42 5.07 -1.32 7.72
CA TRP A 42 4.91 -0.67 6.42
C TRP A 42 4.38 0.74 6.57
N VAL A 43 4.78 1.61 5.64
CA VAL A 43 4.27 2.97 5.52
C VAL A 43 3.54 3.14 4.19
N SER A 44 2.40 3.82 4.19
CA SER A 44 1.61 4.06 2.98
C SER A 44 2.06 5.30 2.20
N GLU A 45 1.44 5.52 1.05
CA GLU A 45 1.66 6.67 0.18
C GLU A 45 0.34 7.40 -0.06
N HIS A 46 0.25 8.65 0.38
CA HIS A 46 -0.90 9.53 0.19
C HIS A 46 -0.48 10.93 -0.24
N HIS A 47 -1.26 11.52 -1.15
CA HIS A 47 -0.92 12.78 -1.80
C HIS A 47 -1.97 13.85 -1.59
N HIS A 48 -1.51 15.09 -1.39
CA HIS A 48 -2.36 16.28 -1.30
C HIS A 48 -3.48 16.11 -0.25
N THR A 49 -3.09 15.72 0.96
CA THR A 49 -3.98 15.55 2.11
C THR A 49 -3.35 16.24 3.32
N GLU A 50 -4.19 16.88 4.13
CA GLU A 50 -3.78 17.50 5.40
C GLU A 50 -3.87 16.51 6.58
N GLN A 51 -4.45 15.33 6.34
CA GLN A 51 -4.72 14.34 7.38
C GLN A 51 -3.57 13.34 7.56
N LEU A 52 -2.68 13.19 6.57
CA LEU A 52 -1.62 12.18 6.56
C LEU A 52 -0.29 12.81 6.14
N ALA A 53 0.80 12.44 6.82
CA ALA A 53 2.14 12.97 6.56
C ALA A 53 2.95 12.12 5.55
N GLY A 54 2.50 10.90 5.22
CA GLY A 54 3.24 9.96 4.38
C GLY A 54 2.94 10.09 2.88
N SER A 55 3.78 10.77 2.12
CA SER A 55 3.66 10.91 0.64
C SER A 55 4.82 10.31 -0.16
N SER A 56 5.92 9.96 0.52
CA SER A 56 7.14 9.43 -0.11
C SER A 56 7.68 8.25 0.71
N PRO A 57 7.05 7.06 0.58
CA PRO A 57 7.36 5.91 1.42
C PRO A 57 8.85 5.54 1.37
N GLU A 58 9.51 5.61 0.22
CA GLU A 58 10.95 5.29 0.09
C GLU A 58 11.86 6.17 0.96
N VAL A 59 11.51 7.45 1.13
CA VAL A 59 12.27 8.39 1.97
C VAL A 59 12.06 8.03 3.43
N LEU A 60 10.82 7.79 3.83
CA LEU A 60 10.47 7.41 5.19
C LEU A 60 11.03 6.03 5.57
N ILE A 61 10.96 5.05 4.67
CA ILE A 61 11.54 3.71 4.84
C ILE A 61 13.05 3.81 5.15
N SER A 62 13.80 4.62 4.39
CA SER A 62 15.22 4.83 4.64
C SER A 62 15.49 5.31 6.07
N TYR A 63 14.72 6.31 6.53
CA TYR A 63 14.84 6.83 7.89
C TYR A 63 14.46 5.79 8.96
N LEU A 64 13.40 5.02 8.74
CA LEU A 64 12.95 3.97 9.67
C LEU A 64 13.92 2.80 9.75
N LEU A 65 14.51 2.37 8.63
CA LEU A 65 15.56 1.35 8.60
C LEU A 65 16.76 1.77 9.44
N ALA A 66 17.13 3.05 9.43
CA ALA A 66 18.20 3.61 10.25
C ALA A 66 17.83 3.76 11.74
N ARG A 67 16.53 3.68 12.09
CA ARG A 67 16.01 3.83 13.46
C ARG A 67 15.58 2.51 14.11
N THR A 68 15.67 1.40 13.39
CA THR A 68 15.31 0.05 13.81
C THR A 68 16.41 -0.94 13.44
N LYS A 69 16.45 -2.13 14.06
CA LYS A 69 17.61 -3.03 13.95
C LYS A 69 17.36 -4.30 13.13
N SER A 70 16.18 -4.86 13.21
CA SER A 70 15.83 -6.20 12.74
C SER A 70 14.48 -6.30 12.03
N ILE A 71 13.49 -5.49 12.41
CA ILE A 71 12.16 -5.54 11.79
C ILE A 71 12.28 -5.21 10.29
N ARG A 72 11.45 -5.87 9.47
CA ARG A 72 11.31 -5.54 8.05
C ARG A 72 10.55 -4.23 7.92
N ILE A 73 11.04 -3.33 7.08
CA ILE A 73 10.38 -2.06 6.78
C ILE A 73 10.04 -2.03 5.29
N GLY A 74 8.88 -1.49 4.93
CA GLY A 74 8.50 -1.41 3.52
C GLY A 74 7.38 -0.46 3.21
N SER A 75 6.99 -0.47 1.94
CA SER A 75 5.85 0.31 1.45
C SER A 75 4.57 -0.52 1.54
N GLY A 76 3.47 0.10 1.96
CA GLY A 76 2.14 -0.48 1.94
C GLY A 76 1.09 0.37 1.20
N GLY A 77 1.30 0.85 -0.02
CA GLY A 77 2.35 0.50 -1.00
C GLY A 77 2.81 1.73 -1.79
N VAL A 78 3.78 1.55 -2.68
CA VAL A 78 4.13 2.55 -3.69
C VAL A 78 3.02 2.57 -4.74
N MET A 79 2.52 3.75 -5.09
CA MET A 79 1.49 3.95 -6.11
C MET A 79 2.14 3.96 -7.50
N LEU A 80 2.54 2.77 -7.98
CA LEU A 80 3.40 2.57 -9.17
C LEU A 80 2.90 3.28 -10.44
N GLN A 81 1.60 3.51 -10.56
CA GLN A 81 1.01 4.28 -11.66
C GLN A 81 1.48 5.74 -11.72
N HIS A 82 2.24 6.25 -10.75
CA HIS A 82 2.80 7.60 -10.79
C HIS A 82 4.26 7.64 -11.21
N TYR A 83 4.97 6.50 -11.17
CA TYR A 83 6.43 6.50 -11.27
C TYR A 83 6.93 5.59 -12.39
N SER A 84 8.16 5.87 -12.83
CA SER A 84 8.91 4.93 -13.67
C SER A 84 9.21 3.66 -12.87
N PRO A 85 8.86 2.45 -13.36
CA PRO A 85 9.27 1.18 -12.74
C PRO A 85 10.78 1.11 -12.50
N TYR A 86 11.57 1.68 -13.40
CA TYR A 86 13.03 1.75 -13.27
C TYR A 86 13.46 2.56 -12.05
N LYS A 87 12.84 3.72 -11.83
CA LYS A 87 13.16 4.57 -10.67
C LYS A 87 12.76 3.91 -9.35
N VAL A 88 11.61 3.25 -9.32
CA VAL A 88 11.17 2.47 -8.14
C VAL A 88 12.15 1.33 -7.86
N ALA A 89 12.59 0.60 -8.89
CA ALA A 89 13.58 -0.46 -8.74
C ALA A 89 14.90 0.06 -8.14
N GLU A 90 15.45 1.16 -8.66
CA GLU A 90 16.68 1.76 -8.13
C GLU A 90 16.52 2.21 -6.67
N ASN A 91 15.41 2.87 -6.32
CA ASN A 91 15.16 3.29 -4.94
C ASN A 91 15.18 2.09 -3.98
N PHE A 92 14.47 1.01 -4.31
CA PHE A 92 14.38 -0.17 -3.43
C PHE A 92 15.63 -1.03 -3.45
N HIS A 93 16.43 -0.98 -4.52
CA HIS A 93 17.77 -1.55 -4.54
C HIS A 93 18.73 -0.80 -3.63
N VAL A 94 18.70 0.54 -3.61
CA VAL A 94 19.47 1.34 -2.64
C VAL A 94 19.07 0.99 -1.22
N LEU A 95 17.76 0.97 -0.91
CA LEU A 95 17.26 0.59 0.41
C LEU A 95 17.71 -0.82 0.82
N SER A 96 17.62 -1.80 -0.08
CA SER A 96 18.01 -3.18 0.21
C SER A 96 19.53 -3.38 0.29
N THR A 97 20.31 -2.48 -0.34
CA THR A 97 21.77 -2.44 -0.16
C THR A 97 22.13 -1.88 1.22
N LEU A 98 21.40 -0.87 1.69
CA LEU A 98 21.59 -0.27 3.02
C LEU A 98 21.12 -1.18 4.16
N ALA A 99 20.07 -1.98 3.93
CA ALA A 99 19.52 -2.91 4.92
C ALA A 99 19.14 -4.27 4.28
N PRO A 100 20.15 -5.11 3.95
CA PRO A 100 19.92 -6.43 3.38
C PRO A 100 18.95 -7.26 4.21
N GLY A 101 18.02 -7.95 3.55
CA GLY A 101 17.04 -8.82 4.19
C GLY A 101 15.96 -8.11 5.00
N ARG A 102 15.86 -6.77 4.93
CA ARG A 102 14.91 -5.98 5.74
C ARG A 102 13.93 -5.13 4.94
N VAL A 103 13.95 -5.18 3.61
CA VAL A 103 13.15 -4.29 2.76
C VAL A 103 12.01 -5.04 2.06
N ASP A 104 10.79 -4.53 2.24
CA ASP A 104 9.60 -4.96 1.49
C ASP A 104 9.18 -3.86 0.50
N LEU A 105 8.89 -4.25 -0.74
CA LEU A 105 8.34 -3.40 -1.80
C LEU A 105 6.88 -3.76 -2.04
N GLY A 106 5.98 -3.20 -1.24
CA GLY A 106 4.55 -3.30 -1.52
C GLY A 106 4.13 -2.30 -2.59
N ILE A 107 3.35 -2.76 -3.57
CA ILE A 107 2.84 -1.97 -4.70
C ILE A 107 1.31 -1.87 -4.61
N GLY A 108 0.80 -0.63 -4.67
CA GLY A 108 -0.63 -0.33 -4.71
C GLY A 108 -1.13 0.05 -6.10
N LYS A 109 -2.40 -0.27 -6.37
CA LYS A 109 -3.12 0.13 -7.60
C LYS A 109 -3.89 1.44 -7.48
N ALA A 110 -4.17 1.87 -6.26
CA ALA A 110 -4.91 3.10 -6.01
C ALA A 110 -4.07 4.34 -6.36
N PRO A 111 -4.68 5.52 -6.50
CA PRO A 111 -3.93 6.76 -6.75
C PRO A 111 -3.29 7.40 -5.51
N GLY A 112 -3.59 6.94 -4.29
CA GLY A 112 -3.09 7.56 -3.06
C GLY A 112 -3.63 8.99 -2.79
N GLY A 113 -4.34 9.61 -3.72
CA GLY A 113 -4.88 10.97 -3.59
C GLY A 113 -6.00 11.27 -4.58
N LEU A 114 -6.45 12.53 -4.56
CA LEU A 114 -7.49 13.03 -5.46
C LEU A 114 -6.94 13.29 -6.88
N PRO A 115 -7.78 13.38 -7.92
CA PRO A 115 -7.34 13.49 -9.30
C PRO A 115 -6.38 14.67 -9.58
N LEU A 116 -6.48 15.79 -8.86
CA LEU A 116 -5.52 16.89 -8.99
C LEU A 116 -4.07 16.47 -8.66
N SER A 117 -3.88 15.71 -7.59
CA SER A 117 -2.55 15.19 -7.22
C SER A 117 -2.03 14.19 -8.25
N THR A 118 -2.90 13.34 -8.79
CA THR A 118 -2.57 12.46 -9.90
C THR A 118 -2.11 13.23 -11.13
N LYS A 119 -2.84 14.30 -11.51
CA LYS A 119 -2.45 15.19 -12.63
C LYS A 119 -1.08 15.83 -12.40
N ALA A 120 -0.78 16.23 -11.16
CA ALA A 120 0.52 16.81 -10.81
C ALA A 120 1.66 15.77 -10.89
N LEU A 121 1.47 14.57 -10.32
CA LEU A 121 2.46 13.49 -10.34
C LEU A 121 2.76 12.98 -11.76
N GLN A 122 1.76 12.96 -12.61
CA GLN A 122 1.86 12.51 -14.01
C GLN A 122 2.14 13.66 -14.98
N PHE A 123 2.35 14.89 -14.50
CA PHE A 123 2.55 16.05 -15.34
C PHE A 123 3.77 15.86 -16.27
N GLY A 124 3.56 16.01 -17.57
CA GLY A 124 4.60 15.79 -18.58
C GLY A 124 4.86 14.32 -18.93
N THR A 125 4.05 13.37 -18.45
CA THR A 125 4.15 11.94 -18.78
C THR A 125 2.93 11.46 -19.58
N ILE A 126 3.14 10.47 -20.45
CA ILE A 126 2.04 9.73 -21.09
C ILE A 126 1.75 8.51 -20.20
N ASN A 127 0.98 8.70 -19.14
CA ASN A 127 0.65 7.65 -18.20
C ASN A 127 -0.83 7.76 -17.85
N ASP A 128 -1.66 6.90 -18.45
CA ASP A 128 -3.10 6.88 -18.21
C ASP A 128 -3.52 5.79 -17.21
N GLY A 129 -2.54 5.14 -16.56
CA GLY A 129 -2.74 4.09 -15.56
C GLY A 129 -3.32 2.78 -16.10
N LYS A 130 -3.55 2.65 -17.41
CA LYS A 130 -4.07 1.42 -18.03
C LYS A 130 -3.02 0.33 -18.17
N ASP A 131 -1.75 0.69 -18.03
CA ASP A 131 -0.57 -0.17 -18.17
C ASP A 131 -0.05 -0.71 -16.83
N PHE A 132 -0.84 -0.66 -15.74
CA PHE A 132 -0.38 -1.05 -14.40
C PHE A 132 0.24 -2.45 -14.37
N GLU A 133 -0.39 -3.43 -15.03
CA GLU A 133 0.11 -4.80 -15.11
C GLU A 133 1.47 -4.88 -15.83
N GLU A 134 1.60 -4.21 -16.96
CA GLU A 134 2.84 -4.13 -17.72
C GLU A 134 3.96 -3.47 -16.91
N ARG A 135 3.64 -2.39 -16.18
CA ARG A 135 4.57 -1.71 -15.25
C ARG A 135 5.02 -2.63 -14.12
N LEU A 136 4.10 -3.38 -13.52
CA LEU A 136 4.42 -4.31 -12.44
C LEU A 136 5.30 -5.46 -12.93
N ILE A 137 4.99 -6.03 -14.09
CA ILE A 137 5.82 -7.05 -14.74
C ILE A 137 7.22 -6.50 -15.01
N PHE A 138 7.32 -5.28 -15.55
CA PHE A 138 8.61 -4.67 -15.83
C PHE A 138 9.40 -4.34 -14.56
N LEU A 139 8.74 -3.81 -13.51
CA LEU A 139 9.35 -3.60 -12.19
C LEU A 139 9.92 -4.90 -11.63
N ARG A 140 9.15 -5.98 -11.66
CA ARG A 140 9.61 -7.29 -11.20
C ARG A 140 10.84 -7.77 -11.97
N LYS A 141 10.84 -7.66 -13.29
CA LYS A 141 12.00 -8.01 -14.14
C LYS A 141 13.23 -7.17 -13.82
N LEU A 142 13.05 -5.88 -13.50
CA LEU A 142 14.14 -4.99 -13.10
C LEU A 142 14.73 -5.39 -11.74
N ILE A 143 13.90 -5.69 -10.75
CA ILE A 143 14.35 -6.20 -9.44
C ILE A 143 15.06 -7.55 -9.59
N GLU A 144 14.53 -8.42 -10.45
CA GLU A 144 15.08 -9.75 -10.67
C GLU A 144 16.33 -9.78 -11.55
N ASP A 145 16.73 -8.67 -12.20
CA ASP A 145 17.77 -8.61 -13.23
C ASP A 145 17.48 -9.57 -14.40
N SER A 146 16.22 -9.61 -14.83
CA SER A 146 15.66 -10.57 -15.81
C SER A 146 14.91 -9.91 -16.98
N VAL A 147 15.25 -8.65 -17.31
CA VAL A 147 14.66 -7.95 -18.46
C VAL A 147 14.95 -8.70 -19.76
N ASP A 148 13.92 -8.94 -20.57
CA ASP A 148 14.04 -9.74 -21.79
C ASP A 148 14.99 -9.11 -22.81
N LYS A 149 15.74 -9.96 -23.52
CA LYS A 149 16.64 -9.55 -24.62
C LYS A 149 15.95 -8.83 -25.79
N HIS A 150 14.63 -9.00 -25.94
CA HIS A 150 13.83 -8.36 -26.98
C HIS A 150 13.09 -7.12 -26.49
N HIS A 151 13.18 -6.80 -25.19
CA HIS A 151 12.59 -5.59 -24.64
C HIS A 151 13.30 -4.35 -25.22
N PRO A 152 12.60 -3.24 -25.49
CA PRO A 152 13.23 -2.01 -26.01
C PRO A 152 14.36 -1.47 -25.12
N LEU A 153 14.33 -1.80 -23.84
CA LEU A 153 15.35 -1.43 -22.83
C LEU A 153 16.24 -2.63 -22.44
N ALA A 154 16.42 -3.63 -23.31
CA ALA A 154 17.27 -4.78 -23.02
C ALA A 154 18.69 -4.36 -22.60
N GLY A 155 19.24 -5.03 -21.59
CA GLY A 155 20.57 -4.74 -21.03
C GLY A 155 20.58 -3.71 -19.90
N ILE A 156 19.47 -3.03 -19.63
CA ILE A 156 19.35 -2.14 -18.48
C ILE A 156 19.42 -2.93 -17.16
N LYS A 157 20.06 -2.34 -16.15
CA LYS A 157 20.09 -2.87 -14.78
C LYS A 157 19.74 -1.76 -13.80
N ALA A 158 18.81 -2.03 -12.89
CA ALA A 158 18.56 -1.11 -11.78
C ALA A 158 19.72 -1.23 -10.78
N THR A 159 20.60 -0.23 -10.71
CA THR A 159 21.78 -0.25 -9.81
C THR A 159 21.54 0.61 -8.55
N PRO A 160 22.19 0.31 -7.40
CA PRO A 160 23.13 -0.80 -7.15
C PRO A 160 22.43 -2.18 -7.19
N ILE A 161 23.19 -3.27 -7.33
CA ILE A 161 22.62 -4.62 -7.17
C ILE A 161 22.76 -5.01 -5.70
N PRO A 162 21.67 -5.16 -4.94
CA PRO A 162 21.76 -5.46 -3.52
C PRO A 162 22.18 -6.92 -3.30
N PRO A 163 22.83 -7.24 -2.16
CA PRO A 163 23.13 -8.62 -1.80
C PRO A 163 21.85 -9.46 -1.58
N GLU A 164 20.80 -8.83 -1.07
CA GLU A 164 19.46 -9.39 -0.96
C GLU A 164 18.46 -8.43 -1.61
N LYS A 165 17.66 -8.94 -2.55
CA LYS A 165 16.66 -8.14 -3.27
C LYS A 165 15.47 -7.81 -2.36
N PRO A 166 14.79 -6.66 -2.56
CA PRO A 166 13.56 -6.38 -1.86
C PRO A 166 12.50 -7.42 -2.22
N GLU A 167 11.67 -7.80 -1.26
CA GLU A 167 10.56 -8.70 -1.53
C GLU A 167 9.36 -7.91 -2.06
N ILE A 168 8.82 -8.30 -3.21
CA ILE A 168 7.72 -7.59 -3.87
C ILE A 168 6.38 -8.11 -3.36
N PHE A 169 5.46 -7.21 -3.00
CA PHE A 169 4.09 -7.54 -2.61
C PHE A 169 3.11 -6.78 -3.51
N LEU A 170 2.03 -7.42 -3.93
CA LEU A 170 0.91 -6.72 -4.55
C LEU A 170 -0.18 -6.47 -3.52
N LEU A 171 -0.56 -5.21 -3.35
CA LEU A 171 -1.68 -4.79 -2.50
C LEU A 171 -2.91 -4.59 -3.37
N GLY A 172 -4.04 -5.15 -2.95
CA GLY A 172 -5.31 -5.00 -3.66
C GLY A 172 -6.51 -5.30 -2.79
N ALA A 173 -7.70 -5.13 -3.36
CA ALA A 173 -8.97 -5.36 -2.67
C ALA A 173 -9.98 -6.08 -3.58
N SER A 174 -9.48 -6.87 -4.54
CA SER A 174 -10.29 -7.59 -5.52
C SER A 174 -9.70 -8.96 -5.91
N PRO A 175 -10.54 -9.92 -6.36
CA PRO A 175 -10.09 -11.21 -6.86
C PRO A 175 -9.17 -11.10 -8.06
N GLN A 176 -9.37 -10.11 -8.94
CA GLN A 176 -8.50 -9.87 -10.10
C GLN A 176 -7.09 -9.43 -9.69
N SER A 177 -6.95 -8.72 -8.58
CA SER A 177 -5.63 -8.35 -8.06
C SER A 177 -4.94 -9.54 -7.41
N ALA A 178 -5.70 -10.41 -6.74
CA ALA A 178 -5.21 -11.67 -6.19
C ALA A 178 -4.74 -12.62 -7.31
N GLN A 179 -5.53 -12.71 -8.38
CA GLN A 179 -5.21 -13.43 -9.62
C GLN A 179 -3.87 -12.97 -10.20
N LEU A 180 -3.71 -11.66 -10.42
CA LEU A 180 -2.47 -11.09 -10.93
C LEU A 180 -1.25 -11.41 -10.04
N ALA A 181 -1.37 -11.27 -8.72
CA ALA A 181 -0.29 -11.61 -7.80
C ALA A 181 0.13 -13.08 -7.90
N ALA A 182 -0.85 -13.99 -7.98
CA ALA A 182 -0.60 -15.42 -8.12
C ALA A 182 0.07 -15.77 -9.46
N ASP A 183 -0.39 -15.19 -10.57
CA ASP A 183 0.21 -15.41 -11.89
C ASP A 183 1.66 -14.89 -11.96
N LEU A 184 1.97 -13.84 -11.21
CA LEU A 184 3.33 -13.31 -11.06
C LEU A 184 4.17 -14.05 -10.02
N GLY A 185 3.60 -14.98 -9.25
CA GLY A 185 4.29 -15.71 -8.19
C GLY A 185 4.74 -14.83 -7.01
N ILE A 186 4.04 -13.71 -6.75
CA ILE A 186 4.36 -12.78 -5.67
C ILE A 186 3.34 -12.83 -4.52
N PRO A 187 3.74 -12.53 -3.28
CA PRO A 187 2.85 -12.30 -2.16
C PRO A 187 1.70 -11.32 -2.47
N PHE A 188 0.51 -11.61 -1.94
CA PHE A 188 -0.66 -10.75 -2.08
C PHE A 188 -1.17 -10.27 -0.73
N VAL A 189 -1.54 -9.00 -0.65
CA VAL A 189 -2.12 -8.38 0.53
C VAL A 189 -3.52 -7.86 0.19
N PHE A 190 -4.54 -8.48 0.78
CA PHE A 190 -5.92 -8.05 0.63
C PHE A 190 -6.26 -6.96 1.66
N ALA A 191 -6.63 -5.78 1.19
CA ALA A 191 -7.01 -4.65 2.03
C ALA A 191 -8.49 -4.72 2.45
N LEU A 192 -8.79 -5.52 3.49
CA LEU A 192 -10.15 -5.69 4.01
C LEU A 192 -10.71 -4.38 4.59
N PHE A 193 -9.86 -3.52 5.16
CA PHE A 193 -10.28 -2.20 5.63
C PHE A 193 -10.76 -1.25 4.51
N ILE A 194 -10.41 -1.53 3.25
CA ILE A 194 -10.86 -0.78 2.07
C ILE A 194 -12.11 -1.42 1.47
N ASN A 195 -12.10 -2.75 1.32
CA ASN A 195 -13.24 -3.50 0.84
C ASN A 195 -13.69 -4.51 1.89
N GLY A 196 -14.57 -4.06 2.80
CA GLY A 196 -15.05 -4.82 3.95
C GLY A 196 -15.95 -6.02 3.63
N ASP A 197 -16.07 -6.40 2.35
CA ASP A 197 -16.89 -7.55 1.93
C ASP A 197 -16.13 -8.86 2.11
N ILE A 198 -16.59 -9.68 3.06
CA ILE A 198 -15.99 -10.98 3.39
C ILE A 198 -16.10 -11.97 2.23
N ASN A 199 -17.17 -11.92 1.43
CA ASN A 199 -17.30 -12.82 0.27
C ASN A 199 -16.23 -12.52 -0.77
N VAL A 200 -15.91 -11.24 -0.97
CA VAL A 200 -14.85 -10.81 -1.90
C VAL A 200 -13.47 -11.22 -1.38
N LEU A 201 -13.25 -11.16 -0.06
CA LEU A 201 -12.03 -11.67 0.57
C LEU A 201 -11.89 -13.19 0.36
N GLU A 202 -12.95 -13.95 0.59
CA GLU A 202 -12.96 -15.41 0.41
C GLU A 202 -12.70 -15.80 -1.04
N GLU A 203 -13.35 -15.13 -1.99
CA GLU A 203 -13.11 -15.34 -3.42
C GLU A 203 -11.66 -15.02 -3.80
N ALA A 204 -11.12 -13.89 -3.35
CA ALA A 204 -9.73 -13.50 -3.60
C ALA A 204 -8.73 -14.51 -3.00
N ALA A 205 -8.99 -15.00 -1.79
CA ALA A 205 -8.17 -16.01 -1.13
C ALA A 205 -8.20 -17.34 -1.89
N HIS A 206 -9.38 -17.77 -2.36
CA HIS A 206 -9.55 -18.98 -3.15
C HIS A 206 -8.81 -18.87 -4.50
N VAL A 207 -8.98 -17.77 -5.22
CA VAL A 207 -8.31 -17.51 -6.50
C VAL A 207 -6.78 -17.53 -6.34
N TYR A 208 -6.25 -16.84 -5.33
CA TYR A 208 -4.81 -16.78 -5.09
C TYR A 208 -4.23 -18.16 -4.75
N ARG A 209 -4.79 -18.84 -3.75
CA ARG A 209 -4.26 -20.11 -3.24
C ARG A 209 -4.37 -21.25 -4.25
N ASN A 210 -5.39 -21.24 -5.11
CA ASN A 210 -5.50 -22.28 -6.14
C ASN A 210 -4.40 -22.15 -7.22
N ARG A 211 -3.92 -20.94 -7.49
CA ARG A 211 -2.92 -20.68 -8.53
C ARG A 211 -1.50 -20.61 -8.00
N TYR A 212 -1.34 -20.13 -6.77
CA TYR A 212 -0.06 -20.12 -6.07
C TYR A 212 -0.21 -20.72 -4.66
N PRO A 213 -0.31 -22.06 -4.55
CA PRO A 213 -0.58 -22.74 -3.27
C PRO A 213 0.45 -22.47 -2.18
N ASP A 214 1.72 -22.32 -2.55
CA ASP A 214 2.83 -22.01 -1.64
C ASP A 214 3.03 -20.50 -1.43
N GLY A 215 2.18 -19.67 -2.04
CA GLY A 215 2.22 -18.23 -1.94
C GLY A 215 1.76 -17.69 -0.58
N ARG A 216 2.18 -16.47 -0.25
CA ARG A 216 1.77 -15.79 0.99
C ARG A 216 0.59 -14.85 0.71
N PHE A 217 -0.55 -15.18 1.29
CA PHE A 217 -1.75 -14.34 1.29
C PHE A 217 -1.90 -13.66 2.66
N ILE A 218 -1.85 -12.33 2.67
CA ILE A 218 -1.93 -11.48 3.87
C ILE A 218 -3.26 -10.72 3.83
N VAL A 219 -3.88 -10.51 4.99
CA VAL A 219 -5.07 -9.65 5.12
C VAL A 219 -4.70 -8.44 5.95
N SER A 220 -4.92 -7.25 5.39
CA SER A 220 -4.80 -5.98 6.12
C SER A 220 -6.15 -5.59 6.68
N VAL A 221 -6.22 -5.43 8.00
CA VAL A 221 -7.43 -5.12 8.77
C VAL A 221 -7.23 -3.83 9.56
N ALA A 222 -8.32 -3.09 9.81
CA ALA A 222 -8.32 -1.99 10.78
C ALA A 222 -8.63 -2.55 12.17
N VAL A 223 -7.82 -2.20 13.17
CA VAL A 223 -7.96 -2.71 14.54
C VAL A 223 -7.86 -1.56 15.53
N VAL A 224 -8.74 -1.56 16.51
CA VAL A 224 -8.67 -0.73 17.72
C VAL A 224 -8.62 -1.67 18.92
N ALA A 225 -7.59 -1.50 19.76
CA ALA A 225 -7.45 -2.25 21.00
C ALA A 225 -7.39 -1.26 22.17
N ALA A 226 -8.24 -1.46 23.18
CA ALA A 226 -8.33 -0.59 24.35
C ALA A 226 -8.49 -1.41 25.65
N PRO A 227 -8.31 -0.82 26.86
CA PRO A 227 -8.45 -1.55 28.12
C PRO A 227 -9.84 -2.16 28.36
N SER A 228 -10.88 -1.68 27.67
CA SER A 228 -12.22 -2.24 27.73
C SER A 228 -12.90 -2.30 26.37
N GLN A 229 -13.82 -3.26 26.18
CA GLN A 229 -14.59 -3.41 24.96
C GLN A 229 -15.37 -2.13 24.62
N LYS A 230 -15.99 -1.51 25.63
CA LYS A 230 -16.73 -0.25 25.49
C LYS A 230 -15.84 0.88 24.97
N GLU A 231 -14.63 1.00 25.49
CA GLU A 231 -13.67 2.01 25.05
C GLU A 231 -13.19 1.74 23.62
N ALA A 232 -12.93 0.48 23.27
CA ALA A 232 -12.54 0.09 21.91
C ALA A 232 -13.64 0.42 20.89
N GLU A 233 -14.91 0.13 21.22
CA GLU A 233 -16.07 0.46 20.39
C GLU A 233 -16.25 1.98 20.25
N GLN A 234 -16.07 2.74 21.34
CA GLN A 234 -16.15 4.19 21.31
C GLN A 234 -15.04 4.81 20.45
N LEU A 235 -13.82 4.27 20.52
CA LEU A 235 -12.68 4.72 19.72
C LEU A 235 -12.79 4.31 18.25
N ALA A 236 -13.32 3.12 17.96
CA ALA A 236 -13.62 2.70 16.60
C ALA A 236 -14.68 3.60 15.96
N GLY A 237 -15.74 3.91 16.73
CA GLY A 237 -16.83 4.79 16.32
C GLY A 237 -17.58 4.30 15.07
N ASP A 238 -18.52 5.12 14.59
CA ASP A 238 -19.29 4.84 13.38
C ASP A 238 -18.54 5.34 12.13
N GLN A 239 -17.30 4.88 11.94
CA GLN A 239 -16.53 5.27 10.76
C GLN A 239 -17.16 4.72 9.49
N LYS A 240 -17.18 5.57 8.46
CA LYS A 240 -17.77 5.28 7.16
C LYS A 240 -16.73 5.45 6.07
N ILE A 241 -16.84 4.61 5.05
CA ILE A 241 -16.09 4.74 3.81
C ILE A 241 -17.06 5.03 2.67
N PHE A 242 -16.58 5.75 1.67
CA PHE A 242 -17.38 6.18 0.54
C PHE A 242 -16.76 5.64 -0.74
N LYS A 243 -17.49 4.78 -1.45
CA LYS A 243 -17.11 4.24 -2.76
C LYS A 243 -17.62 5.17 -3.85
N VAL A 244 -16.71 5.75 -4.62
CA VAL A 244 -17.03 6.55 -5.80
C VAL A 244 -16.93 5.64 -7.03
N HIS A 245 -18.06 5.48 -7.71
CA HIS A 245 -18.18 4.73 -8.97
C HIS A 245 -18.24 5.73 -10.11
N LEU A 246 -17.25 5.69 -11.01
CA LEU A 246 -17.18 6.55 -12.18
C LEU A 246 -17.79 5.88 -13.41
N GLN A 247 -18.25 6.67 -14.38
CA GLN A 247 -18.82 6.17 -15.65
C GLN A 247 -17.82 5.32 -16.45
N SER A 248 -16.53 5.64 -16.36
CA SER A 248 -15.43 4.83 -16.91
C SER A 248 -15.34 3.41 -16.33
N GLY A 249 -16.09 3.08 -15.28
CA GLY A 249 -16.01 1.82 -14.55
C GLY A 249 -14.95 1.82 -13.44
N ARG A 250 -14.15 2.89 -13.32
CA ARG A 250 -13.18 3.06 -12.23
C ARG A 250 -13.92 3.23 -10.90
N LYS A 251 -13.41 2.54 -9.87
CA LYS A 251 -13.90 2.65 -8.49
C LYS A 251 -12.78 3.11 -7.58
N VAL A 252 -13.08 4.06 -6.71
CA VAL A 252 -12.17 4.49 -5.63
C VAL A 252 -12.91 4.51 -4.31
N THR A 253 -12.19 4.29 -3.22
CA THR A 253 -12.71 4.39 -1.87
C THR A 253 -12.01 5.53 -1.15
N VAL A 254 -12.79 6.41 -0.54
CA VAL A 254 -12.31 7.56 0.25
C VAL A 254 -12.95 7.55 1.64
N GLN A 255 -12.42 8.36 2.55
CA GLN A 255 -12.77 8.33 3.97
C GLN A 255 -13.84 9.36 4.36
N SER A 256 -14.19 10.30 3.47
CA SER A 256 -15.26 11.27 3.73
C SER A 256 -16.15 11.52 2.52
N LEU A 257 -17.39 11.93 2.78
CA LEU A 257 -18.34 12.33 1.74
C LEU A 257 -17.84 13.54 0.95
N GLU A 258 -17.16 14.48 1.61
CA GLU A 258 -16.52 15.63 0.97
C GLU A 258 -15.47 15.19 -0.04
N GLN A 259 -14.56 14.28 0.35
CA GLN A 259 -13.58 13.70 -0.56
C GLN A 259 -14.26 12.98 -1.73
N ALA A 260 -15.37 12.30 -1.49
CA ALA A 260 -16.09 11.57 -2.53
C ALA A 260 -16.66 12.51 -3.60
N HIS A 261 -17.27 13.62 -3.17
CA HIS A 261 -17.73 14.67 -4.07
C HIS A 261 -16.59 15.41 -4.77
N ALA A 262 -15.51 15.73 -4.05
CA ALA A 262 -14.33 16.38 -4.62
C ALA A 262 -13.70 15.49 -5.70
N PHE A 263 -13.56 14.19 -5.43
CA PHE A 263 -13.04 13.22 -6.39
C PHE A 263 -13.91 13.16 -7.65
N GLY A 264 -15.23 13.00 -7.49
CA GLY A 264 -16.16 12.94 -8.62
C GLY A 264 -16.12 14.21 -9.49
N LYS A 265 -16.06 15.39 -8.87
CA LYS A 265 -15.93 16.67 -9.59
C LYS A 265 -14.61 16.77 -10.35
N GLN A 266 -13.49 16.40 -9.72
CA GLN A 266 -12.15 16.48 -10.34
C GLN A 266 -11.91 15.41 -11.41
N ALA A 267 -12.68 14.32 -11.40
CA ALA A 267 -12.61 13.26 -12.41
C ALA A 267 -13.21 13.70 -13.75
N GLU A 268 -13.99 14.80 -13.80
CA GLU A 268 -14.60 15.34 -15.02
C GLU A 268 -15.51 14.33 -15.76
N GLU A 269 -16.10 13.37 -15.03
CA GLU A 269 -17.06 12.39 -15.56
C GLU A 269 -18.24 12.14 -14.59
N ALA A 270 -19.31 11.51 -15.07
CA ALA A 270 -20.46 11.18 -14.22
C ALA A 270 -20.07 10.15 -13.14
N TYR A 271 -20.61 10.33 -11.93
CA TYR A 271 -20.26 9.48 -10.79
C TYR A 271 -21.45 9.19 -9.87
N LYS A 272 -21.35 8.06 -9.14
CA LYS A 272 -22.25 7.68 -8.05
C LYS A 272 -21.43 7.44 -6.78
N ILE A 273 -21.96 7.87 -5.64
CA ILE A 273 -21.38 7.60 -4.32
C ILE A 273 -22.21 6.53 -3.63
N GLU A 274 -21.53 5.56 -3.04
CA GLU A 274 -22.09 4.53 -2.17
C GLU A 274 -21.42 4.64 -0.81
N GLU A 275 -22.23 4.75 0.25
CA GLU A 275 -21.78 4.79 1.63
C GLU A 275 -21.77 3.38 2.21
N GLN A 276 -20.71 3.03 2.93
CA GLN A 276 -20.57 1.75 3.61
C GLN A 276 -19.92 1.96 4.99
N ALA A 277 -20.33 1.16 5.99
CA ALA A 277 -19.64 1.13 7.28
C ALA A 277 -18.20 0.62 7.10
N SER A 278 -17.27 1.25 7.80
CA SER A 278 -15.88 0.80 7.86
C SER A 278 -15.79 -0.49 8.68
N ASN A 279 -15.00 -1.46 8.22
CA ASN A 279 -14.80 -2.71 8.93
C ASN A 279 -13.60 -2.56 9.90
N ILE A 280 -13.88 -2.16 11.14
CA ILE A 280 -12.91 -1.98 12.21
C ILE A 280 -13.13 -3.05 13.27
N ILE A 281 -12.10 -3.83 13.58
CA ILE A 281 -12.12 -4.80 14.68
C ILE A 281 -11.85 -4.04 15.98
N ALA A 282 -12.84 -3.96 16.86
CA ALA A 282 -12.71 -3.38 18.20
C ALA A 282 -12.55 -4.48 19.26
N GLY A 283 -11.44 -4.45 20.01
CA GLY A 283 -11.12 -5.47 21.01
C GLY A 283 -10.33 -4.94 22.21
N THR A 284 -9.91 -5.85 23.08
CA THR A 284 -9.16 -5.55 24.31
C THR A 284 -7.71 -6.01 24.24
N HIS A 285 -6.82 -5.40 25.04
CA HIS A 285 -5.40 -5.76 25.16
C HIS A 285 -5.02 -6.19 26.58
#